data_AF-A0A413U8Y6-F1
#
_entry.id   AF-A0A413U8Y6-F1
#
_cell.length_a   1.000
_cell.length_b   1.000
_cell.length_c   1.000
_cell.angle_alpha   90.00
_cell.angle_beta   90.00
_cell.angle_gamma   90.00
#
_symmetry.space_group_name_H-M   'P 1'
#
loop_
_entity.id
_entity.type
_entity.pdbx_description
1 polymer ?
#
loop_
_entity_poly.entity_id
_entity_poly.type
_entity_poly.pdbx_seq_one_letter_code
_entity_poly.pdbx_strand_id
1 'polypeptide(L)'
;MDMTTYSGIRSGSYFKLLKSYYGNNLNSKAQSLVSSSVSTSKDSAKTLASIESESEDMVKSAQALYKNSRKDDTDATYKKVSAFVSDYNSLINAADDSETKQISRNLESMKSLTDINSKSLAKVGITVDSKSGKLSVDEDTFKKADSTKVDALFKGNGSYAYAVASKASMLEYAAKNEAEKTNTYGANGRYTQAYNSGYNYNMFL
;
A
#
# COMPACT_ATOMS: atom_id res chain seq x y z
N MET A 1 -11.55 -27.60 -20.33
CA MET A 1 -10.11 -27.25 -20.32
C MET A 1 -9.47 -27.97 -19.15
N ASP A 2 -8.41 -28.74 -19.38
CA ASP A 2 -7.64 -29.38 -18.31
C ASP A 2 -6.87 -28.30 -17.49
N MET A 3 -6.77 -28.52 -16.18
CA MET A 3 -5.99 -27.72 -15.23
C MET A 3 -4.52 -27.57 -15.66
N THR A 4 -3.93 -28.54 -16.34
CA THR A 4 -2.58 -28.43 -16.91
C THR A 4 -2.53 -27.43 -18.07
N THR A 5 -3.56 -27.43 -18.93
CA THR A 5 -3.68 -26.51 -20.07
C THR A 5 -3.95 -25.09 -19.58
N TYR A 6 -4.83 -24.94 -18.59
CA TYR A 6 -5.12 -23.66 -17.96
C TYR A 6 -3.89 -23.10 -17.23
N SER A 7 -3.19 -23.93 -16.46
CA SER A 7 -1.93 -23.55 -15.82
C SER A 7 -0.85 -23.23 -16.85
N GLY A 8 -0.83 -23.90 -18.00
CA GLY A 8 0.09 -23.63 -19.09
C GLY A 8 -0.19 -22.32 -19.83
N ILE A 9 -1.46 -21.93 -19.96
CA ILE A 9 -1.87 -20.63 -20.48
C ILE A 9 -1.53 -19.53 -19.46
N ARG A 10 -1.83 -19.75 -18.17
CA ARG A 10 -1.55 -18.81 -17.08
C ARG A 10 -0.04 -18.61 -16.83
N SER A 11 0.76 -19.66 -17.00
CA SER A 11 2.22 -19.62 -16.82
C SER A 11 2.98 -19.30 -18.11
N GLY A 12 2.31 -19.15 -19.26
CA GLY A 12 2.94 -18.91 -20.55
C GLY A 12 3.76 -20.09 -21.11
N SER A 13 3.75 -21.26 -20.49
CA SER A 13 4.42 -22.46 -21.05
C SER A 13 3.74 -22.97 -22.32
N TYR A 14 2.43 -22.79 -22.44
CA TYR A 14 1.68 -23.07 -23.67
C TYR A 14 2.16 -22.19 -24.83
N PHE A 15 2.41 -20.91 -24.54
CA PHE A 15 2.96 -19.97 -25.52
C PHE A 15 4.40 -20.32 -25.92
N LYS A 16 5.23 -20.83 -25.00
CA LYS A 16 6.58 -21.34 -25.31
C LYS A 16 6.53 -22.51 -26.29
N LEU A 17 5.62 -23.47 -26.06
CA LEU A 17 5.43 -24.60 -26.95
C LEU A 17 5.04 -24.14 -28.36
N LEU A 18 4.10 -23.18 -28.46
CA LEU A 18 3.75 -22.54 -29.73
C LEU A 18 4.96 -21.85 -30.37
N LYS A 19 5.71 -21.03 -29.64
CA LYS A 19 6.90 -20.32 -30.16
C LYS A 19 7.98 -21.29 -30.64
N SER A 20 8.24 -22.38 -29.91
CA SER A 20 9.20 -23.41 -30.34
C SER A 20 8.71 -24.18 -31.56
N TYR A 21 7.40 -24.35 -31.71
CA TYR A 21 6.80 -25.08 -32.82
C TYR A 21 6.76 -24.24 -34.10
N TYR A 22 6.45 -22.94 -34.01
CA TYR A 22 6.34 -22.03 -35.16
C TYR A 22 7.61 -21.23 -35.46
N GLY A 23 8.60 -21.21 -34.55
CA GLY A 23 9.87 -20.51 -34.72
C GLY A 23 9.72 -18.99 -34.90
N ASN A 24 10.64 -18.37 -35.64
CA ASN A 24 10.64 -16.93 -35.96
C ASN A 24 9.68 -16.55 -37.09
N ASN A 25 8.90 -17.49 -37.64
CA ASN A 25 7.94 -17.26 -38.73
C ASN A 25 6.60 -16.66 -38.27
N LEU A 26 6.59 -15.99 -37.12
CA LEU A 26 5.42 -15.30 -36.61
C LEU A 26 5.24 -13.99 -37.37
N ASN A 27 4.03 -13.72 -37.87
CA ASN A 27 3.74 -12.45 -38.52
C ASN A 27 3.92 -11.28 -37.51
N SER A 28 4.10 -10.05 -38.01
CA SER A 28 4.36 -8.84 -37.20
C SER A 28 3.36 -8.57 -36.08
N LYS A 29 2.07 -8.94 -36.25
CA LYS A 29 1.02 -8.86 -35.21
C LYS A 29 1.19 -9.92 -34.12
N ALA A 30 1.68 -11.10 -34.46
CA ALA A 30 2.07 -12.10 -33.47
C ALA A 30 3.37 -11.72 -32.77
N GLN A 31 4.33 -11.11 -33.49
CA GLN A 31 5.57 -10.57 -32.94
C GLN A 31 5.35 -9.43 -31.92
N SER A 32 4.40 -8.52 -32.18
CA SER A 32 4.05 -7.47 -31.22
C SER A 32 3.43 -8.01 -29.93
N LEU A 33 2.73 -9.15 -29.98
CA LEU A 33 2.21 -9.85 -28.81
C LEU A 33 3.29 -10.65 -28.06
N VAL A 34 4.38 -11.02 -28.74
CA VAL A 34 5.54 -11.73 -28.17
C VAL A 34 6.43 -10.79 -27.34
N SER A 35 6.52 -9.50 -27.69
CA SER A 35 7.44 -8.53 -27.07
C SER A 35 6.93 -7.90 -25.77
N SER A 36 5.64 -8.02 -25.46
CA SER A 36 5.04 -7.46 -24.24
C SER A 36 5.21 -8.42 -23.06
N SER A 37 5.84 -7.97 -21.97
CA SER A 37 5.73 -8.61 -20.66
C SER A 37 4.25 -8.68 -20.27
N VAL A 38 3.74 -9.87 -19.97
CA VAL A 38 2.31 -10.07 -19.65
C VAL A 38 2.12 -9.96 -18.14
N SER A 39 2.36 -8.77 -17.56
CA SER A 39 1.96 -8.50 -16.18
C SER A 39 0.45 -8.77 -16.07
N THR A 40 0.05 -9.60 -15.12
CA THR A 40 -1.37 -9.82 -14.81
C THR A 40 -1.83 -8.98 -13.63
N SER A 41 -0.90 -8.23 -13.03
CA SER A 41 -1.22 -7.22 -12.02
C SER A 41 -2.06 -6.11 -12.65
N LYS A 42 -3.05 -5.64 -11.88
CA LYS A 42 -3.83 -4.46 -12.26
C LYS A 42 -3.10 -3.17 -12.02
N ASP A 43 -2.20 -3.16 -11.04
CA ASP A 43 -1.42 -2.00 -10.67
C ASP A 43 0.00 -2.08 -11.22
N SER A 44 0.59 -0.91 -11.46
CA SER A 44 2.00 -0.82 -11.83
C SER A 44 2.90 -1.23 -10.66
N ALA A 45 4.09 -1.75 -10.95
CA ALA A 45 5.08 -2.07 -9.92
C ALA A 45 5.44 -0.83 -9.07
N LYS A 46 5.42 0.37 -9.66
CA LYS A 46 5.65 1.64 -8.95
C LYS A 46 4.53 1.92 -7.93
N THR A 47 3.27 1.80 -8.35
CA THR A 47 2.11 2.00 -7.46
C THR A 47 2.17 1.04 -6.27
N LEU A 48 2.45 -0.23 -6.53
CA LEU A 48 2.51 -1.26 -5.49
C LEU A 48 3.68 -1.05 -4.52
N ALA A 49 4.86 -0.66 -5.02
CA ALA A 49 5.99 -0.31 -4.18
C ALA A 49 5.74 0.94 -3.32
N SER A 50 5.04 1.94 -3.87
CA SER A 50 4.59 3.10 -3.09
C SER A 50 3.63 2.68 -1.98
N ILE A 51 2.62 1.86 -2.27
CA ILE A 51 1.68 1.38 -1.25
C ILE A 51 2.40 0.58 -0.16
N GLU A 52 3.35 -0.28 -0.53
CA GLU A 52 4.19 -1.02 0.43
C GLU A 52 4.96 -0.08 1.35
N SER A 53 5.75 0.83 0.77
CA SER A 53 6.58 1.79 1.53
C SER A 53 5.74 2.65 2.47
N GLU A 54 4.66 3.25 1.97
CA GLU A 54 3.79 4.13 2.76
C GLU A 54 3.02 3.33 3.84
N SER A 55 2.69 2.06 3.57
CA SER A 55 2.09 1.18 4.58
C SER A 55 3.08 0.86 5.69
N GLU A 56 4.34 0.58 5.36
CA GLU A 56 5.39 0.33 6.36
C GLU A 56 5.62 1.56 7.24
N ASP A 57 5.66 2.75 6.65
CA ASP A 57 5.86 4.00 7.39
C ASP A 57 4.66 4.33 8.29
N MET A 58 3.44 4.16 7.78
CA MET A 58 2.22 4.23 8.60
C MET A 58 2.24 3.25 9.78
N VAL A 59 2.70 2.01 9.56
CA VAL A 59 2.85 1.02 10.65
C VAL A 59 3.89 1.50 11.67
N LYS A 60 5.03 2.04 11.23
CA LYS A 60 6.09 2.54 12.14
C LYS A 60 5.61 3.73 12.96
N SER A 61 4.98 4.74 12.36
CA SER A 61 4.48 5.91 13.09
C SER A 61 3.34 5.57 14.03
N ALA A 62 2.44 4.67 13.62
CA ALA A 62 1.42 4.13 14.52
C ALA A 62 2.04 3.36 15.70
N GLN A 63 3.04 2.51 15.46
CA GLN A 63 3.76 1.79 16.51
C GLN A 63 4.46 2.72 17.51
N ALA A 64 5.06 3.80 17.01
CA ALA A 64 5.69 4.82 17.85
C ALA A 64 4.71 5.51 18.81
N LEU A 65 3.41 5.44 18.52
CA LEU A 65 2.32 5.92 19.36
C LEU A 65 1.76 4.82 20.26
N TYR A 66 1.31 3.68 19.72
CA TYR A 66 0.58 2.69 20.51
C TYR A 66 1.45 1.81 21.40
N LYS A 67 2.73 1.62 21.04
CA LYS A 67 3.72 0.92 21.88
C LYS A 67 4.45 1.87 22.83
N ASN A 68 4.11 3.17 22.81
CA ASN A 68 4.81 4.14 23.63
C ASN A 68 4.51 3.93 25.12
N SER A 69 5.44 3.28 25.81
CA SER A 69 5.39 3.07 27.25
C SER A 69 5.94 4.27 28.04
N ARG A 70 6.55 5.25 27.35
CA ARG A 70 7.11 6.45 27.97
C ARG A 70 6.07 7.57 28.03
N LYS A 71 6.15 8.36 29.10
CA LYS A 71 5.43 9.62 29.19
C LYS A 71 6.23 10.68 28.46
N ASP A 72 5.84 10.93 27.21
CA ASP A 72 6.38 12.04 26.43
C ASP A 72 5.78 13.36 26.91
N ASP A 73 6.52 14.45 26.68
CA ASP A 73 5.94 15.80 26.76
C ASP A 73 4.96 16.06 25.60
N THR A 74 4.24 17.17 25.70
CA THR A 74 3.21 17.54 24.73
C THR A 74 3.79 17.77 23.32
N ASP A 75 4.98 18.33 23.20
CA ASP A 75 5.61 18.63 21.90
C ASP A 75 6.10 17.35 21.20
N ALA A 76 6.71 16.45 21.95
CA ALA A 76 7.13 15.14 21.45
C ALA A 76 5.92 14.30 21.04
N THR A 77 4.84 14.35 21.82
CA THR A 77 3.58 13.66 21.48
C THR A 77 2.98 14.25 20.19
N TYR A 78 2.91 15.58 20.08
CA TYR A 78 2.42 16.26 18.88
C TYR A 78 3.23 15.88 17.64
N LYS A 79 4.57 15.89 17.71
CA LYS A 79 5.42 15.50 16.56
C LYS A 79 5.13 14.08 16.08
N LYS A 80 4.95 13.13 17.00
CA LYS A 80 4.58 11.74 16.65
C LYS A 80 3.21 11.65 16.01
N VAL A 81 2.22 12.38 16.54
CA VAL A 81 0.87 12.44 15.96
C VAL A 81 0.88 13.12 14.59
N SER A 82 1.65 14.20 14.42
CA SER A 82 1.80 14.86 13.13
C SER A 82 2.45 13.94 12.09
N ALA A 83 3.46 13.17 12.47
CA ALA A 83 4.06 12.16 11.59
C ALA A 83 3.03 11.08 11.20
N PHE A 84 2.29 10.55 12.18
CA PHE A 84 1.19 9.62 11.93
C PHE A 84 0.14 10.18 10.95
N VAL A 85 -0.27 11.45 11.12
CA VAL A 85 -1.22 12.13 10.21
C VAL A 85 -0.66 12.26 8.81
N SER A 86 0.63 12.59 8.69
CA SER A 86 1.33 12.69 7.41
C SER A 86 1.37 11.33 6.69
N ASP A 87 1.85 10.28 7.38
CA ASP A 87 1.98 8.94 6.80
C ASP A 87 0.61 8.35 6.43
N TYR A 88 -0.43 8.60 7.23
CA TYR A 88 -1.80 8.23 6.92
C TYR A 88 -2.28 8.84 5.60
N ASN A 89 -2.03 10.13 5.40
CA ASN A 89 -2.42 10.83 4.19
C ASN A 89 -1.61 10.36 2.97
N SER A 90 -0.32 10.07 3.14
CA SER A 90 0.53 9.51 2.09
C SER A 90 0.07 8.12 1.68
N LEU A 91 -0.27 7.26 2.64
CA LEU A 91 -0.83 5.94 2.37
C LEU A 91 -2.18 6.03 1.63
N ILE A 92 -3.06 6.95 2.02
CA ILE A 92 -4.29 7.23 1.25
C ILE A 92 -3.91 7.58 -0.19
N ASN A 93 -3.03 8.54 -0.42
CA ASN A 93 -2.65 8.96 -1.78
C ASN A 93 -2.09 7.80 -2.61
N ALA A 94 -1.22 6.97 -2.03
CA ALA A 94 -0.63 5.84 -2.74
C ALA A 94 -1.65 4.76 -3.09
N ALA A 95 -2.61 4.50 -2.20
CA ALA A 95 -3.60 3.43 -2.35
C ALA A 95 -4.86 3.86 -3.13
N ASP A 96 -5.21 5.15 -3.18
CA ASP A 96 -6.40 5.66 -3.88
C ASP A 96 -6.29 5.44 -5.40
N ASP A 97 -5.05 5.44 -5.92
CA ASP A 97 -4.75 5.20 -7.34
C ASP A 97 -4.80 3.70 -7.73
N SER A 98 -5.07 2.78 -6.79
CA SER A 98 -5.02 1.35 -7.05
C SER A 98 -6.29 0.80 -7.72
N GLU A 99 -6.11 0.02 -8.77
CA GLU A 99 -7.17 -0.74 -9.45
C GLU A 99 -7.42 -2.13 -8.82
N THR A 100 -6.61 -2.51 -7.83
CA THR A 100 -6.72 -3.80 -7.14
C THR A 100 -7.80 -3.77 -6.08
N LYS A 101 -8.90 -4.49 -6.33
CA LYS A 101 -10.07 -4.58 -5.43
C LYS A 101 -9.73 -4.86 -3.96
N GLN A 102 -8.71 -5.68 -3.69
CA GLN A 102 -8.32 -5.99 -2.31
C GLN A 102 -7.67 -4.78 -1.62
N ILE A 103 -6.83 -4.03 -2.34
CA ILE A 103 -6.23 -2.78 -1.86
C ILE A 103 -7.32 -1.75 -1.60
N SER A 104 -8.23 -1.54 -2.57
CA SER A 104 -9.33 -0.58 -2.40
C SER A 104 -10.23 -0.94 -1.21
N ARG A 105 -10.57 -2.21 -1.01
CA ARG A 105 -11.37 -2.65 0.17
C ARG A 105 -10.65 -2.40 1.49
N ASN A 106 -9.34 -2.65 1.55
CA ASN A 106 -8.55 -2.42 2.76
C ASN A 106 -8.42 -0.92 3.06
N LEU A 107 -8.23 -0.09 2.03
CA LEU A 107 -8.21 1.37 2.12
C LEU A 107 -9.54 1.91 2.63
N GLU A 108 -10.67 1.50 2.04
CA GLU A 108 -11.99 1.93 2.47
C GLU A 108 -12.32 1.47 3.90
N SER A 109 -11.87 0.27 4.28
CA SER A 109 -11.97 -0.18 5.67
C SER A 109 -11.16 0.67 6.64
N MET A 110 -10.00 1.21 6.21
CA MET A 110 -9.19 2.13 7.01
C MET A 110 -9.86 3.50 7.12
N LYS A 111 -10.37 4.07 6.01
CA LYS A 111 -11.14 5.33 6.00
C LYS A 111 -12.38 5.23 6.88
N SER A 112 -13.12 4.13 6.80
CA SER A 112 -14.31 3.89 7.64
C SER A 112 -13.97 3.79 9.14
N LEU A 113 -12.87 3.12 9.49
CA LEU A 113 -12.36 3.10 10.87
C LEU A 113 -12.06 4.51 11.39
N THR A 114 -11.45 5.35 10.56
CA THR A 114 -11.15 6.75 10.88
C THR A 114 -12.42 7.58 11.05
N ASP A 115 -13.40 7.41 10.15
CA ASP A 115 -14.68 8.12 10.23
C ASP A 115 -15.46 7.78 11.50
N ILE A 116 -15.49 6.51 11.91
CA ILE A 116 -16.09 6.07 13.19
C ILE A 116 -15.42 6.76 14.40
N ASN A 117 -14.12 7.06 14.29
CA ASN A 117 -13.35 7.75 15.33
C ASN A 117 -13.32 9.28 15.19
N SER A 118 -13.95 9.86 14.16
CA SER A 118 -13.91 11.29 13.83
C SER A 118 -14.26 12.20 15.01
N LYS A 119 -15.30 11.85 15.79
CA LYS A 119 -15.71 12.62 16.98
C LYS A 119 -14.65 12.62 18.09
N SER A 120 -13.94 11.51 18.26
CA SER A 120 -12.87 11.41 19.26
C SER A 120 -11.62 12.16 18.78
N LEU A 121 -11.28 12.02 17.50
CA LEU A 121 -10.19 12.76 16.83
C LEU A 121 -10.41 14.28 16.93
N ALA A 122 -11.64 14.76 16.68
CA ALA A 122 -11.97 16.18 16.77
C ALA A 122 -11.75 16.75 18.18
N LYS A 123 -12.00 15.96 19.25
CA LYS A 123 -11.76 16.38 20.64
C LYS A 123 -10.28 16.61 20.96
N VAL A 124 -9.38 16.08 20.14
CA VAL A 124 -7.93 16.29 20.27
C VAL A 124 -7.36 17.17 19.16
N GLY A 125 -8.20 17.90 18.42
CA GLY A 125 -7.75 18.82 17.37
C GLY A 125 -7.37 18.14 16.04
N ILE A 126 -7.83 16.90 15.81
CA ILE A 126 -7.64 16.20 14.53
C ILE A 126 -8.96 16.19 13.77
N THR A 127 -8.96 16.70 12.55
CA THR A 127 -10.14 16.72 11.67
C THR A 127 -10.00 15.67 10.58
N VAL A 128 -11.14 15.07 10.21
CA VAL A 128 -11.25 14.11 9.11
C VAL A 128 -11.98 14.80 7.96
N ASP A 129 -11.37 14.84 6.77
CA ASP A 129 -12.05 15.30 5.56
C ASP A 129 -13.05 14.23 5.10
N SER A 130 -14.33 14.58 5.02
CA SER A 130 -15.41 13.62 4.76
C SER A 130 -15.41 13.04 3.35
N LYS A 131 -14.66 13.65 2.41
CA LYS A 131 -14.60 13.19 1.01
C LYS A 131 -13.43 12.24 0.79
N SER A 132 -12.24 12.64 1.23
CA SER A 132 -11.00 11.90 1.01
C SER A 132 -10.65 10.95 2.15
N GLY A 133 -11.22 11.15 3.34
CA GLY A 133 -10.84 10.47 4.57
C GLY A 133 -9.54 10.99 5.19
N LYS A 134 -8.88 11.98 4.58
CA LYS A 134 -7.60 12.53 5.02
C LYS A 134 -7.71 13.24 6.37
N LEU A 135 -6.60 13.26 7.08
CA LEU A 135 -6.46 13.86 8.40
C LEU A 135 -5.74 15.21 8.32
N SER A 136 -6.11 16.13 9.20
CA SER A 136 -5.28 17.29 9.54
C SER A 136 -5.28 17.50 11.04
N VAL A 137 -4.17 17.96 11.58
CA VAL A 137 -4.00 18.24 13.02
C VAL A 137 -3.77 19.74 13.21
N ASP A 138 -4.56 20.35 14.09
CA ASP A 138 -4.37 21.72 14.54
C ASP A 138 -3.46 21.72 15.78
N GLU A 139 -2.26 22.30 15.65
CA GLU A 139 -1.23 22.26 16.69
C GLU A 139 -1.71 22.87 18.01
N ASP A 140 -2.34 24.05 17.93
CA ASP A 140 -2.77 24.78 19.12
C ASP A 140 -3.88 24.05 19.87
N THR A 141 -4.85 23.50 19.14
CA THR A 141 -5.95 22.71 19.71
C THR A 141 -5.42 21.39 20.27
N PHE A 142 -4.51 20.73 19.56
CA PHE A 142 -3.91 19.48 20.01
C PHE A 142 -3.12 19.66 21.29
N LYS A 143 -2.25 20.68 21.38
CA LYS A 143 -1.44 20.94 22.58
C LYS A 143 -2.26 21.35 23.80
N LYS A 144 -3.46 21.90 23.58
CA LYS A 144 -4.43 22.22 24.65
C LYS A 144 -5.36 21.05 24.99
N ALA A 145 -5.33 19.96 24.22
CA ALA A 145 -6.20 18.82 24.44
C ALA A 145 -5.83 18.07 25.73
N ASP A 146 -6.84 17.41 26.29
CA ASP A 146 -6.66 16.53 27.45
C ASP A 146 -5.78 15.32 27.05
N SER A 147 -4.62 15.20 27.69
CA SER A 147 -3.64 14.15 27.42
C SER A 147 -4.21 12.74 27.63
N THR A 148 -5.21 12.58 28.51
CA THR A 148 -5.92 11.31 28.71
C THR A 148 -6.69 10.90 27.45
N LYS A 149 -7.27 11.86 26.74
CA LYS A 149 -8.02 11.60 25.49
C LYS A 149 -7.07 11.31 24.34
N VAL A 150 -5.93 12.00 24.30
CA VAL A 150 -4.84 11.69 23.35
C VAL A 150 -4.34 10.28 23.59
N ASP A 151 -4.04 9.93 24.85
CA ASP A 151 -3.56 8.59 25.21
C ASP A 151 -4.59 7.51 24.89
N ALA A 152 -5.88 7.74 25.14
CA ALA A 152 -6.94 6.79 24.81
C ALA A 152 -7.05 6.51 23.29
N LEU A 153 -6.78 7.52 22.46
CA LEU A 153 -6.80 7.37 20.99
C LEU A 153 -5.56 6.68 20.45
N PHE A 154 -4.40 6.95 21.04
CA PHE A 154 -3.13 6.60 20.40
C PHE A 154 -2.37 5.49 21.13
N LYS A 155 -2.54 5.29 22.45
CA LYS A 155 -1.79 4.32 23.25
C LYS A 155 -2.52 3.00 23.50
N GLY A 156 -1.79 1.89 23.43
CA GLY A 156 -2.26 0.54 23.78
C GLY A 156 -2.89 -0.25 22.62
N ASN A 157 -3.04 -1.57 22.82
CA ASN A 157 -3.46 -2.53 21.80
C ASN A 157 -4.95 -2.49 21.40
N GLY A 158 -5.71 -1.52 21.92
CA GLY A 158 -7.10 -1.25 21.52
C GLY A 158 -7.30 0.16 20.98
N SER A 159 -6.20 0.90 20.79
CA SER A 159 -6.25 2.29 20.36
C SER A 159 -6.60 2.42 18.88
N TYR A 160 -7.01 3.61 18.49
CA TYR A 160 -7.21 3.95 17.08
C TYR A 160 -5.90 3.77 16.28
N ALA A 161 -4.77 4.19 16.83
CA ALA A 161 -3.46 4.01 16.18
C ALA A 161 -3.12 2.53 15.94
N TYR A 162 -3.40 1.65 16.90
CA TYR A 162 -3.21 0.21 16.75
C TYR A 162 -4.09 -0.34 15.61
N ALA A 163 -5.37 0.05 15.59
CA ALA A 163 -6.30 -0.39 14.56
C ALA A 163 -5.89 0.09 13.15
N VAL A 164 -5.38 1.33 13.02
CA VAL A 164 -4.82 1.83 11.75
C VAL A 164 -3.56 1.05 11.35
N ALA A 165 -2.65 0.76 12.28
CA ALA A 165 -1.47 -0.07 12.00
C ALA A 165 -1.88 -1.44 11.43
N SER A 166 -2.92 -2.07 12.00
CA SER A 166 -3.43 -3.34 11.48
C SER A 166 -3.96 -3.21 10.04
N LYS A 167 -4.68 -2.14 9.71
CA LYS A 167 -5.18 -1.89 8.35
C LYS A 167 -4.06 -1.57 7.36
N ALA A 168 -3.05 -0.82 7.78
CA ALA A 168 -1.86 -0.55 6.99
C ALA A 168 -1.10 -1.85 6.67
N SER A 169 -0.90 -2.75 7.63
CA SER A 169 -0.30 -4.07 7.35
C SER A 169 -1.14 -4.92 6.38
N MET A 170 -2.47 -4.79 6.39
CA MET A 170 -3.33 -5.45 5.40
C MET A 170 -3.16 -4.85 3.99
N LEU A 171 -2.94 -3.54 3.87
CA LEU A 171 -2.62 -2.86 2.62
C LEU A 171 -1.25 -3.30 2.09
N GLU A 172 -0.23 -3.30 2.95
CA GLU A 172 1.11 -3.79 2.66
C GLU A 172 1.06 -5.23 2.10
N TYR A 173 0.36 -6.13 2.78
CA TYR A 173 0.20 -7.52 2.34
C TYR A 173 -0.52 -7.62 0.99
N ALA A 174 -1.59 -6.85 0.79
CA ALA A 174 -2.32 -6.84 -0.48
C ALA A 174 -1.43 -6.33 -1.63
N ALA A 175 -0.62 -5.30 -1.38
CA ALA A 175 0.33 -4.75 -2.34
C ALA A 175 1.42 -5.77 -2.69
N LYS A 176 2.02 -6.44 -1.70
CA LYS A 176 3.00 -7.52 -1.90
C LYS A 176 2.44 -8.66 -2.75
N ASN A 177 1.24 -9.15 -2.42
CA ASN A 177 0.59 -10.23 -3.16
C ASN A 177 0.17 -9.82 -4.59
N GLU A 178 -0.18 -8.56 -4.82
CA GLU A 178 -0.41 -8.06 -6.18
C GLU A 178 0.91 -7.88 -6.94
N ALA A 179 1.97 -7.44 -6.26
CA ALA A 179 3.30 -7.27 -6.83
C ALA A 179 3.89 -8.60 -7.31
N GLU A 180 3.63 -9.71 -6.62
CA GLU A 180 3.98 -11.04 -7.11
C GLU A 180 3.40 -11.35 -8.50
N LYS A 181 2.26 -10.74 -8.87
CA LYS A 181 1.63 -10.88 -10.19
C LYS A 181 2.22 -9.95 -11.26
N THR A 182 3.03 -8.97 -10.85
CA THR A 182 3.81 -8.12 -11.77
C THR A 182 5.02 -8.87 -12.35
N ASN A 183 5.48 -9.94 -11.68
CA ASN A 183 6.65 -10.73 -12.07
C ASN A 183 6.27 -11.95 -12.93
N THR A 184 5.82 -11.70 -14.15
CA THR A 184 5.58 -12.76 -15.15
C THR A 184 6.51 -12.59 -16.36
N TYR A 185 6.75 -13.72 -17.06
CA TYR A 185 7.80 -13.89 -18.06
C TYR A 185 7.91 -12.74 -19.09
N GLY A 186 9.14 -12.26 -19.30
CA GLY A 186 9.45 -11.40 -20.44
C GLY A 186 9.41 -12.19 -21.76
N ALA A 187 9.44 -11.46 -22.89
CA ALA A 187 9.33 -11.96 -24.27
C ALA A 187 10.20 -13.18 -24.64
N ASN A 188 11.27 -13.42 -23.88
CA ASN A 188 12.23 -14.51 -24.06
C ASN A 188 11.95 -15.72 -23.16
N GLY A 189 10.81 -15.76 -22.46
CA GLY A 189 10.47 -16.85 -21.55
C GLY A 189 11.38 -16.94 -20.32
N ARG A 190 12.17 -15.89 -20.08
CA ARG A 190 12.96 -15.67 -18.87
C ARG A 190 12.11 -14.94 -17.85
N TYR A 191 12.31 -15.31 -16.59
CA TYR A 191 11.72 -14.60 -15.47
C TYR A 191 12.24 -13.16 -15.49
N THR A 192 11.34 -12.19 -15.63
CA THR A 192 11.68 -10.76 -15.52
C THR A 192 11.30 -10.32 -14.13
N GLN A 193 12.32 -10.15 -13.27
CA GLN A 193 12.18 -9.49 -11.98
C GLN A 193 11.97 -8.00 -12.24
N ALA A 194 10.72 -7.57 -12.36
CA ALA A 194 10.37 -6.14 -12.41
C ALA A 194 10.19 -5.58 -10.99
N TYR A 195 9.88 -6.45 -10.01
CA TYR A 195 9.87 -6.11 -8.60
C TYR A 195 11.29 -6.09 -8.03
N ASN A 196 12.03 -5.05 -8.39
CA ASN A 196 13.22 -4.66 -7.65
C ASN A 196 12.71 -3.83 -6.46
N SER A 197 12.51 -4.44 -5.29
CA SER A 197 12.32 -3.73 -4.00
C SER A 197 13.58 -2.96 -3.55
N GLY A 198 14.52 -2.69 -4.46
CA GLY A 198 15.62 -1.78 -4.26
C GLY A 198 15.24 -0.44 -4.87
N TYR A 199 15.03 0.56 -4.02
CA TYR A 199 15.03 1.97 -4.39
C TYR A 199 16.13 2.25 -5.42
N ASN A 200 15.78 2.39 -6.69
CA ASN A 200 16.69 2.88 -7.72
C ASN A 200 16.80 4.40 -7.57
N TYR A 201 17.53 4.83 -6.54
CA TYR A 201 18.17 6.13 -6.58
C TYR A 201 19.28 6.06 -7.65
N ASN A 202 19.18 6.97 -8.61
CA ASN A 202 20.19 7.36 -9.60
C ASN A 202 20.43 6.44 -10.80
N MET A 203 19.86 6.84 -11.93
CA MET A 203 20.60 6.85 -13.19
C MET A 203 20.20 8.08 -14.03
N PHE A 204 20.69 9.25 -13.60
CA PHE A 204 21.03 10.32 -14.52
C PHE A 204 22.54 10.29 -14.68
N LEU A 205 23.01 9.80 -15.83
CA LEU A 205 24.29 10.17 -16.44
C LEU A 205 24.05 10.22 -17.94
#